data_AF-A0A968X0V2-F1
#
_entry.id   AF-A0A968X0V2-F1
#
_cell.length_a   1.000
_cell.length_b   1.000
_cell.length_c   1.000
_cell.angle_alpha   90.00
_cell.angle_beta   90.00
_cell.angle_gamma   90.00
#
_symmetry.space_group_name_H-M   'P 1'
#
loop_
_entity.id
_entity.type
_entity.pdbx_description
1 polymer ?
#
loop_
_entity_poly.entity_id
_entity_poly.type
_entity_poly.pdbx_seq_one_letter_code
_entity_poly.pdbx_strand_id
1 'polypeptide(L)'
;MRGIEDYGNKMGIPTVNGAILFNEGYTANPLVFAGCLGILPASNQNAVPKHATHGDWIVVIGGRTGRDGLRGATFSSMEMDTTTSAVAGSAVQIGHPIHEKQTQEAIFQARDLGLYSAITDCGAGGFSSAVGEMASGLGATVQLKDALLKYPGLQPWEIWLSEAQERMVLACRRSTGCNSELSVMGKTSKPSSSAHSRPPAA
;
A
#
# COMPACT_ATOMS: atom_id res chain seq x y z
N MET A 1 -6.21 22.62 1.16
CA MET A 1 -6.37 22.64 2.63
C MET A 1 -7.49 21.75 3.13
N ARG A 2 -8.75 21.95 2.74
CA ARG A 2 -9.89 21.14 3.24
C ARG A 2 -9.68 19.62 3.19
N GLY A 3 -9.03 19.09 2.16
CA GLY A 3 -8.73 17.65 2.09
C GLY A 3 -7.79 17.14 3.19
N ILE A 4 -6.74 17.89 3.52
CA ILE A 4 -5.79 17.54 4.60
C ILE A 4 -6.51 17.57 5.96
N GLU A 5 -7.26 18.66 6.20
CA GLU A 5 -8.03 18.85 7.42
C GLU A 5 -9.09 17.75 7.62
N ASP A 6 -9.92 17.52 6.60
CA ASP A 6 -11.02 16.57 6.68
C ASP A 6 -10.53 15.14 6.90
N TYR A 7 -9.45 14.74 6.21
CA TYR A 7 -8.85 13.42 6.37
C TYR A 7 -8.20 13.26 7.74
N GLY A 8 -7.35 14.20 8.15
CA GLY A 8 -6.66 14.17 9.44
C GLY A 8 -7.64 14.16 10.63
N ASN A 9 -8.68 15.00 10.56
CA ASN A 9 -9.71 15.07 11.60
C ASN A 9 -10.46 13.74 11.76
N LYS A 10 -10.85 13.09 10.65
CA LYS A 10 -11.56 11.80 10.69
C LYS A 10 -10.65 10.65 11.12
N MET A 11 -9.35 10.73 10.81
CA MET A 11 -8.34 9.81 11.33
C MET A 11 -8.03 10.03 12.82
N GLY A 12 -8.38 11.19 13.36
CA GLY A 12 -7.99 11.61 14.71
C GLY A 12 -6.49 11.91 14.83
N ILE A 13 -5.85 12.31 13.74
CA ILE A 13 -4.42 12.65 13.69
C ILE A 13 -4.30 14.18 13.58
N PRO A 14 -3.83 14.87 14.63
CA PRO A 14 -3.74 16.33 14.61
C PRO A 14 -2.62 16.82 13.68
N THR A 15 -2.90 17.86 12.89
CA THR A 15 -1.85 18.62 12.20
C THR A 15 -1.18 19.57 13.18
N VAL A 16 0.01 19.20 13.67
CA VAL A 16 0.74 19.95 14.71
C VAL A 16 1.67 21.04 14.18
N ASN A 17 2.05 20.97 12.90
CA ASN A 17 2.92 21.94 12.24
C ASN A 17 2.67 21.94 10.73
N GLY A 18 2.99 23.05 10.05
CA GLY A 18 2.87 23.20 8.61
C GLY A 18 3.30 24.59 8.13
N ALA A 19 3.51 24.72 6.83
CA ALA A 19 3.81 25.99 6.17
C ALA A 19 3.00 26.14 4.88
N ILE A 20 2.60 27.36 4.57
CA ILE A 20 1.92 27.71 3.31
C ILE A 20 2.75 28.81 2.67
N LEU A 21 3.23 28.54 1.46
CA LEU A 21 4.08 29.45 0.70
C LEU A 21 3.43 29.69 -0.67
N PHE A 22 3.44 30.93 -1.11
CA PHE A 22 2.89 31.33 -2.41
C PHE A 22 4.01 31.83 -3.31
N ASN A 23 4.04 31.35 -4.55
CA ASN A 23 4.93 31.82 -5.59
C ASN A 23 4.25 31.57 -6.95
N GLU A 24 4.29 32.54 -7.86
CA GLU A 24 3.65 32.48 -9.17
C GLU A 24 4.12 31.29 -10.02
N GLY A 25 5.37 30.83 -9.82
CA GLY A 25 5.93 29.66 -10.50
C GLY A 25 5.22 28.34 -10.19
N TYR A 26 4.42 28.26 -9.12
CA TYR A 26 3.64 27.06 -8.76
C TYR A 26 2.16 27.14 -9.17
N THR A 27 1.77 28.12 -9.99
CA THR A 27 0.36 28.30 -10.41
C THR A 27 -0.18 27.06 -11.15
N ALA A 28 0.64 26.45 -12.02
CA ALA A 28 0.24 25.28 -12.80
C ALA A 28 0.55 23.94 -12.10
N ASN A 29 1.51 23.92 -11.18
CA ASN A 29 1.94 22.73 -10.47
C ASN A 29 2.11 23.02 -8.97
N PRO A 30 1.00 22.98 -8.19
CA PRO A 30 1.06 23.19 -6.76
C PRO A 30 1.76 22.03 -6.05
N LEU A 31 2.67 22.32 -5.13
CA LEU A 31 3.33 21.31 -4.32
C LEU A 31 2.55 21.05 -3.03
N VAL A 32 2.31 19.77 -2.74
CA VAL A 32 1.65 19.33 -1.51
C VAL A 32 2.55 18.29 -0.84
N PHE A 33 3.02 18.63 0.36
CA PHE A 33 3.78 17.73 1.22
C PHE A 33 2.96 17.42 2.46
N ALA A 34 2.82 16.13 2.78
CA ALA A 34 2.18 15.65 3.99
C ALA A 34 3.13 14.66 4.68
N GLY A 35 3.39 14.89 5.97
CA GLY A 35 4.22 14.03 6.80
C GLY A 35 3.45 13.57 8.02
N CYS A 36 3.76 12.37 8.51
CA CYS A 36 3.18 11.81 9.71
C CYS A 36 4.30 11.44 10.69
N LEU A 37 4.08 11.68 11.99
CA LEU A 37 4.94 11.26 13.07
C LEU A 37 4.15 10.34 14.01
N GLY A 38 4.72 9.18 14.32
CA GLY A 38 4.14 8.20 15.23
C GLY A 38 5.14 7.72 16.27
N ILE A 39 4.64 7.24 17.41
CA ILE A 39 5.43 6.65 18.49
C ILE A 39 5.15 5.15 18.52
N LEU A 40 6.21 4.35 18.70
CA LEU A 40 6.12 2.90 18.83
C LEU A 40 6.70 2.43 20.18
N PRO A 41 6.13 1.39 20.80
CA PRO A 41 6.61 0.88 22.08
C PRO A 41 7.96 0.16 21.94
N ALA A 42 9.04 0.76 22.44
CA ALA A 42 10.41 0.22 22.28
C ALA A 42 10.62 -1.17 22.91
N SER A 43 9.89 -1.51 23.98
CA SER A 43 10.00 -2.79 24.69
C SER A 43 9.19 -3.93 24.05
N ASN A 44 8.31 -3.62 23.09
CA ASN A 44 7.57 -4.65 22.38
C ASN A 44 8.45 -5.20 21.25
N GLN A 45 8.84 -6.46 21.35
CA GLN A 45 9.63 -7.16 20.32
C GLN A 45 8.97 -7.16 18.93
N ASN A 46 7.64 -7.02 18.87
CA ASN A 46 6.86 -6.93 17.64
C ASN A 46 6.62 -5.47 17.20
N ALA A 47 7.19 -4.47 17.87
CA ALA A 47 6.95 -3.06 17.54
C ALA A 47 7.36 -2.70 16.11
N VAL A 48 8.36 -3.42 15.58
CA VAL A 48 8.95 -3.16 14.26
C VAL A 48 9.05 -4.47 13.47
N PRO A 49 7.93 -5.01 12.97
CA PRO A 49 7.91 -6.24 12.19
C PRO A 49 8.48 -5.96 10.79
N LYS A 50 9.65 -6.53 10.48
CA LYS A 50 10.43 -6.16 9.29
C LYS A 50 10.71 -7.28 8.31
N HIS A 51 10.44 -8.53 8.68
CA HIS A 51 10.96 -9.66 7.91
C HIS A 51 9.89 -10.71 7.65
N ALA A 52 9.41 -10.71 6.40
CA ALA A 52 8.69 -11.85 5.86
C ALA A 52 9.64 -13.05 5.82
N THR A 53 9.09 -14.23 6.08
CA THR A 53 9.84 -15.49 6.04
C THR A 53 9.21 -16.43 5.02
N HIS A 54 9.97 -17.43 4.59
CA HIS A 54 9.48 -18.44 3.65
C HIS A 54 8.23 -19.15 4.19
N GLY A 55 7.16 -19.18 3.38
CA GLY A 55 5.91 -19.86 3.70
C GLY A 55 4.91 -19.01 4.47
N ASP A 56 5.26 -17.76 4.81
CA ASP A 56 4.30 -16.78 5.35
C ASP A 56 3.19 -16.53 4.31
N TRP A 57 1.97 -16.34 4.82
CA TRP A 57 0.82 -15.94 4.03
C TRP A 57 0.91 -14.45 3.72
N ILE A 58 0.56 -14.10 2.49
CA ILE A 58 0.41 -12.72 2.04
C ILE A 58 -1.06 -12.36 2.24
N VAL A 59 -1.30 -11.46 3.18
CA VAL A 59 -2.65 -11.07 3.60
C VAL A 59 -2.87 -9.60 3.31
N VAL A 60 -3.99 -9.27 2.69
CA VAL A 60 -4.40 -7.87 2.45
C VAL A 60 -5.53 -7.50 3.40
N ILE A 61 -5.41 -6.32 3.99
CA ILE A 61 -6.38 -5.75 4.91
C ILE A 61 -6.78 -4.34 4.49
N GLY A 62 -7.97 -3.92 4.90
CA GLY A 62 -8.51 -2.58 4.67
C GLY A 62 -9.37 -2.49 3.40
N GLY A 63 -9.07 -1.51 2.55
CA GLY A 63 -9.87 -1.14 1.38
C GLY A 63 -10.05 -2.25 0.34
N ARG A 64 -11.16 -2.18 -0.41
CA ARG A 64 -11.43 -3.07 -1.54
C ARG A 64 -10.74 -2.59 -2.81
N THR A 65 -10.29 -3.52 -3.64
CA THR A 65 -9.57 -3.28 -4.88
C THR A 65 -10.52 -2.89 -6.01
N GLY A 66 -10.21 -1.82 -6.74
CA GLY A 66 -10.98 -1.30 -7.87
C GLY A 66 -10.08 -0.77 -8.97
N ARG A 67 -10.64 -0.13 -10.00
CA ARG A 67 -9.87 0.54 -11.08
C ARG A 67 -9.29 1.89 -10.67
N ASP A 68 -9.37 2.23 -9.39
CA ASP A 68 -8.88 3.49 -8.83
C ASP A 68 -7.36 3.61 -9.01
N GLY A 69 -6.92 4.76 -9.55
CA GLY A 69 -5.50 5.07 -9.67
C GLY A 69 -4.72 4.13 -10.60
N LEU A 70 -5.39 3.37 -11.48
CA LEU A 70 -4.68 2.60 -12.50
C LEU A 70 -3.86 3.55 -13.36
N ARG A 71 -2.54 3.31 -13.44
CA ARG A 71 -1.53 4.17 -14.08
C ARG A 71 -1.23 5.46 -13.31
N GLY A 72 -1.60 5.56 -12.04
CA GLY A 72 -1.26 6.70 -11.17
C GLY A 72 0.24 6.93 -11.07
N ALA A 73 1.03 5.90 -10.82
CA ALA A 73 2.50 5.96 -10.81
C ALA A 73 3.10 6.41 -12.17
N THR A 74 2.50 5.98 -13.29
CA THR A 74 2.92 6.41 -14.62
C THR A 74 2.58 7.88 -14.84
N PHE A 75 1.38 8.29 -14.42
CA PHE A 75 0.88 9.66 -14.55
C PHE A 75 1.70 10.65 -13.71
N SER A 76 2.07 10.30 -12.48
CA SER A 76 2.93 11.15 -11.64
C SER A 76 4.35 11.32 -12.17
N SER A 77 4.75 10.48 -13.14
CA SER A 77 6.06 10.50 -13.78
C SER A 77 6.04 11.14 -15.19
N MET A 78 4.86 11.53 -15.70
CA MET A 78 4.71 12.23 -16.98
C MET A 78 4.82 13.75 -16.79
N GLU A 79 5.37 14.44 -17.78
CA GLU A 79 5.31 15.91 -17.82
C GLU A 79 3.85 16.37 -17.97
N MET A 80 3.43 17.30 -17.12
CA MET A 80 2.09 17.88 -17.18
C MET A 80 1.94 18.73 -18.45
N ASP A 81 1.01 18.36 -19.31
CA ASP A 81 0.64 19.07 -20.53
C ASP A 81 -0.87 19.40 -20.58
N THR A 82 -1.33 19.99 -21.68
CA THR A 82 -2.75 20.36 -21.86
C THR A 82 -3.70 19.17 -21.95
N THR A 83 -3.19 17.96 -22.23
CA THR A 83 -3.97 16.71 -22.34
C THR A 83 -4.15 16.00 -21.00
N THR A 84 -3.31 16.35 -20.02
CA THR A 84 -3.28 15.79 -18.66
C THR A 84 -4.63 15.93 -17.94
N SER A 85 -5.37 17.02 -18.21
CA SER A 85 -6.70 17.27 -17.63
C SER A 85 -7.76 16.21 -17.99
N ALA A 86 -7.66 15.59 -19.17
CA ALA A 86 -8.60 14.57 -19.64
C ALA A 86 -8.33 13.19 -19.03
N VAL A 87 -7.09 12.92 -18.63
CA VAL A 87 -6.64 11.64 -18.06
C VAL A 87 -6.64 11.65 -16.53
N ALA A 88 -6.54 12.84 -15.92
CA ALA A 88 -6.47 13.01 -14.47
C ALA A 88 -7.67 12.39 -13.73
N GLY A 89 -8.87 12.44 -14.31
CA GLY A 89 -10.11 12.00 -13.63
C GLY A 89 -10.10 10.55 -13.15
N SER A 90 -9.45 9.63 -13.86
CA SER A 90 -9.30 8.23 -13.43
C SER A 90 -8.10 7.98 -12.52
N ALA A 91 -7.15 8.92 -12.49
CA ALA A 91 -5.96 8.87 -11.64
C ALA A 91 -6.22 9.41 -10.23
N VAL A 92 -7.27 10.22 -10.03
CA VAL A 92 -7.60 10.77 -8.70
C VAL A 92 -8.11 9.65 -7.79
N GLN A 93 -7.33 9.40 -6.74
CA GLN A 93 -7.67 8.49 -5.65
C GLN A 93 -8.68 9.15 -4.71
N ILE A 94 -9.77 8.44 -4.39
CA ILE A 94 -10.76 8.89 -3.41
C ILE A 94 -10.50 8.14 -2.10
N GLY A 95 -9.98 8.85 -1.11
CA GLY A 95 -9.69 8.29 0.20
C GLY A 95 -10.92 8.14 1.09
N HIS A 96 -10.89 7.18 2.01
CA HIS A 96 -11.93 6.84 2.97
C HIS A 96 -11.37 6.78 4.41
N PRO A 97 -11.19 7.94 5.08
CA PRO A 97 -10.43 8.01 6.33
C PRO A 97 -11.02 7.18 7.47
N ILE A 98 -12.34 6.96 7.50
CA ILE A 98 -12.97 6.10 8.52
C ILE A 98 -12.50 4.63 8.38
N HIS A 99 -12.31 4.15 7.15
CA HIS A 99 -11.83 2.79 6.92
C HIS A 99 -10.33 2.68 7.21
N GLU A 100 -9.55 3.72 6.87
CA GLU A 100 -8.15 3.75 7.25
C GLU A 100 -7.97 3.74 8.77
N LYS A 101 -8.81 4.48 9.52
CA LYS A 101 -8.80 4.45 10.99
C LYS A 101 -9.10 3.06 11.54
N GLN A 102 -10.13 2.38 11.02
CA GLN A 102 -10.45 1.01 11.41
C GLN A 102 -9.28 0.05 11.11
N THR A 103 -8.68 0.19 9.93
CA THR A 103 -7.52 -0.62 9.50
C THR A 103 -6.32 -0.38 10.42
N GLN A 104 -6.04 0.87 10.79
CA GLN A 104 -4.97 1.24 11.70
C GLN A 104 -5.15 0.60 13.09
N GLU A 105 -6.35 0.67 13.67
CA GLU A 105 -6.64 0.05 14.96
C GLU A 105 -6.47 -1.47 14.92
N ALA A 106 -6.93 -2.11 13.84
CA ALA A 106 -6.76 -3.55 13.63
C ALA A 106 -5.27 -3.94 13.52
N ILE A 107 -4.46 -3.13 12.83
CA ILE A 107 -3.00 -3.33 12.72
C ILE A 107 -2.33 -3.26 14.09
N PHE A 108 -2.67 -2.25 14.90
CA PHE A 108 -2.08 -2.12 16.23
C PHE A 108 -2.41 -3.31 17.13
N GLN A 109 -3.66 -3.77 17.13
CA GLN A 109 -4.05 -4.97 17.86
C GLN A 109 -3.32 -6.22 17.34
N ALA A 110 -3.26 -6.40 16.01
CA ALA A 110 -2.56 -7.52 15.39
C ALA A 110 -1.06 -7.54 15.70
N ARG A 111 -0.43 -6.36 15.75
CA ARG A 111 0.98 -6.17 16.10
C ARG A 111 1.24 -6.61 17.53
N ASP A 112 0.42 -6.13 18.47
CA ASP A 112 0.59 -6.41 19.89
C ASP A 112 0.37 -7.89 20.21
N LEU A 113 -0.46 -8.56 19.41
CA LEU A 113 -0.66 -10.02 19.43
C LEU A 113 0.39 -10.80 18.62
N GLY A 114 1.29 -10.14 17.90
CA GLY A 114 2.33 -10.79 17.08
C GLY A 114 1.79 -11.59 15.89
N LEU A 115 0.68 -11.15 15.29
CA LEU A 115 -0.03 -11.89 14.23
C LEU A 115 0.60 -11.74 12.84
N TYR A 116 1.54 -10.82 12.66
CA TYR A 116 2.26 -10.61 11.41
C TYR A 116 3.75 -10.32 11.64
N SER A 117 4.59 -10.70 10.67
CA SER A 117 6.05 -10.62 10.70
C SER A 117 6.61 -9.47 9.84
N ALA A 118 5.82 -8.98 8.88
CA ALA A 118 6.10 -7.80 8.08
C ALA A 118 4.80 -7.13 7.64
N ILE A 119 4.87 -5.82 7.39
CA ILE A 119 3.78 -4.98 6.89
C ILE A 119 4.33 -3.98 5.89
N THR A 120 3.58 -3.67 4.84
CA THR A 120 3.84 -2.54 3.93
C THR A 120 2.53 -1.98 3.42
N ASP A 121 2.50 -0.70 3.05
CA ASP A 121 1.35 -0.04 2.47
C ASP A 121 1.18 -0.36 0.98
N CYS A 122 -0.05 -0.25 0.49
CA CYS A 122 -0.37 -0.40 -0.94
C CYS A 122 -0.64 0.97 -1.57
N GLY A 123 0.44 1.65 -1.97
CA GLY A 123 0.41 2.90 -2.73
C GLY A 123 0.60 2.70 -4.23
N ALA A 124 1.54 3.46 -4.79
CA ALA A 124 1.91 3.43 -6.21
C ALA A 124 2.28 2.01 -6.68
N GLY A 125 1.76 1.60 -7.84
CA GLY A 125 1.96 0.24 -8.38
C GLY A 125 1.19 -0.87 -7.66
N GLY A 126 0.43 -0.55 -6.60
CA GLY A 126 -0.51 -1.47 -5.96
C GLY A 126 0.11 -2.71 -5.34
N PHE A 127 -0.55 -3.86 -5.51
CA PHE A 127 -0.04 -5.14 -5.00
C PHE A 127 1.30 -5.51 -5.62
N SER A 128 1.57 -5.09 -6.86
CA SER A 128 2.84 -5.39 -7.51
C SER A 128 4.04 -4.82 -6.76
N SER A 129 3.96 -3.57 -6.31
CA SER A 129 5.04 -2.93 -5.54
C SER A 129 5.08 -3.49 -4.13
N ALA A 130 3.94 -3.48 -3.42
CA ALA A 130 3.85 -3.90 -2.03
C ALA A 130 4.31 -5.36 -1.81
N VAL A 131 3.82 -6.30 -2.63
CA VAL A 131 4.24 -7.70 -2.53
C VAL A 131 5.67 -7.89 -3.00
N GLY A 132 6.09 -7.19 -4.07
CA GLY A 132 7.46 -7.24 -4.58
C GLY A 132 8.49 -6.79 -3.55
N GLU A 133 8.23 -5.68 -2.86
CA GLU A 133 9.06 -5.16 -1.77
C GLU A 133 9.06 -6.09 -0.56
N MET A 134 7.88 -6.54 -0.12
CA MET A 134 7.75 -7.47 1.00
C MET A 134 8.48 -8.79 0.76
N ALA A 135 8.43 -9.30 -0.48
CA ALA A 135 9.09 -10.54 -0.88
C ALA A 135 10.50 -10.31 -1.43
N SER A 136 11.08 -9.12 -1.26
CA SER A 136 12.44 -8.85 -1.74
C SER A 136 13.45 -9.80 -1.07
N GLY A 137 14.26 -10.47 -1.90
CA GLY A 137 15.16 -11.54 -1.45
C GLY A 137 14.47 -12.90 -1.20
N LEU A 138 13.15 -13.00 -1.38
CA LEU A 138 12.34 -14.21 -1.41
C LEU A 138 11.67 -14.36 -2.80
N GLY A 139 10.78 -15.35 -2.94
CA GLY A 139 9.77 -15.35 -3.98
C GLY A 139 8.37 -15.14 -3.40
N ALA A 140 7.37 -14.97 -4.26
CA ALA A 140 5.96 -14.92 -3.87
C ALA A 140 5.08 -15.62 -4.92
N THR A 141 4.02 -16.27 -4.46
CA THR A 141 2.92 -16.75 -5.32
C THR A 141 1.64 -16.10 -4.86
N VAL A 142 1.00 -15.35 -5.76
CA VAL A 142 -0.20 -14.57 -5.47
C VAL A 142 -1.37 -15.06 -6.31
N GLN A 143 -2.51 -15.26 -5.66
CA GLN A 143 -3.81 -15.63 -6.18
C GLN A 143 -4.72 -14.39 -6.19
N LEU A 144 -4.74 -13.67 -7.30
CA LEU A 144 -5.49 -12.42 -7.41
C LEU A 144 -7.01 -12.59 -7.31
N LYS A 145 -7.51 -13.79 -7.58
CA LYS A 145 -8.92 -14.15 -7.42
C LYS A 145 -9.42 -14.03 -5.97
N ASP A 146 -8.51 -14.11 -5.00
CA ASP A 146 -8.84 -14.08 -3.58
C ASP A 146 -8.85 -12.64 -3.04
N ALA A 147 -8.44 -11.65 -3.85
CA ALA A 147 -8.46 -10.23 -3.49
C ALA A 147 -9.90 -9.73 -3.25
N LEU A 148 -10.09 -8.89 -2.22
CA LEU A 148 -11.37 -8.21 -2.01
C LEU A 148 -11.58 -7.16 -3.10
N LEU A 149 -12.61 -7.32 -3.92
CA LEU A 149 -12.93 -6.41 -5.02
C LEU A 149 -14.12 -5.49 -4.66
N LYS A 150 -14.12 -4.26 -5.20
CA LYS A 150 -15.27 -3.34 -5.13
C LYS A 150 -16.43 -3.82 -6.00
N TYR A 151 -16.12 -4.37 -7.17
CA TYR A 151 -17.07 -4.89 -8.15
C TYR A 151 -16.42 -6.02 -8.96
N PRO A 152 -17.20 -6.95 -9.53
CA PRO A 152 -16.68 -8.00 -10.39
C PRO A 152 -16.15 -7.46 -11.72
N GLY A 153 -15.42 -8.30 -12.46
CA GLY A 153 -15.01 -8.02 -13.84
C GLY A 153 -13.72 -7.22 -14.01
N LEU A 154 -12.91 -7.07 -12.95
CA LEU A 154 -11.53 -6.61 -13.09
C LEU A 154 -10.68 -7.71 -13.74
N GLN A 155 -9.85 -7.32 -14.70
CA GLN A 155 -8.83 -8.19 -15.26
C GLN A 155 -7.70 -8.41 -14.23
N PRO A 156 -6.98 -9.55 -14.28
CA PRO A 156 -5.90 -9.82 -13.33
C PRO A 156 -4.87 -8.69 -13.22
N TRP A 157 -4.46 -8.08 -14.34
CA TRP A 157 -3.52 -6.97 -14.33
C TRP A 157 -4.09 -5.70 -13.68
N GLU A 158 -5.41 -5.46 -13.78
CA GLU A 158 -6.08 -4.34 -13.11
C GLU A 158 -6.08 -4.55 -11.60
N ILE A 159 -6.30 -5.78 -11.13
CA ILE A 159 -6.21 -6.11 -9.70
C ILE A 159 -4.78 -5.92 -9.19
N TRP A 160 -3.79 -6.39 -9.97
CA TRP A 160 -2.38 -6.37 -9.59
C TRP A 160 -1.79 -4.96 -9.48
N LEU A 161 -2.20 -4.06 -10.38
CA LEU A 161 -1.69 -2.70 -10.48
C LEU A 161 -2.64 -1.64 -9.88
N SER A 162 -3.78 -2.05 -9.33
CA SER A 162 -4.72 -1.13 -8.70
C SER A 162 -4.06 -0.34 -7.59
N GLU A 163 -4.24 0.98 -7.59
CA GLU A 163 -3.78 1.91 -6.54
C GLU A 163 -4.97 2.38 -5.67
N ALA A 164 -5.97 1.51 -5.51
CA ALA A 164 -7.05 1.73 -4.55
C ALA A 164 -6.50 1.94 -3.14
N GLN A 165 -7.11 2.86 -2.41
CA GLN A 165 -6.60 3.38 -1.14
C GLN A 165 -6.94 2.48 0.06
N GLU A 166 -6.42 2.86 1.23
CA GLU A 166 -6.61 2.24 2.54
C GLU A 166 -6.24 0.75 2.62
N ARG A 167 -5.26 0.30 1.82
CA ARG A 167 -4.82 -1.11 1.81
C ARG A 167 -3.44 -1.26 2.41
N MET A 168 -3.30 -2.31 3.22
CA MET A 168 -2.01 -2.75 3.77
C MET A 168 -1.81 -4.22 3.42
N VAL A 169 -0.57 -4.60 3.14
CA VAL A 169 -0.15 -5.99 2.91
C VAL A 169 0.64 -6.46 4.12
N LEU A 170 0.29 -7.64 4.62
CA LEU A 170 0.90 -8.29 5.77
C LEU A 170 1.52 -9.63 5.38
N ALA A 171 2.67 -9.96 5.97
CA ALA A 171 3.19 -11.32 6.02
C ALA A 171 2.76 -11.97 7.34
N CYS A 172 1.95 -13.03 7.28
CA CYS A 172 1.41 -13.70 8.46
C CYS A 172 1.89 -15.16 8.53
N ARG A 173 2.26 -15.64 9.73
CA ARG A 173 2.66 -17.05 9.88
C ARG A 173 1.45 -17.95 9.68
N ARG A 174 1.66 -19.16 9.16
CA ARG A 174 0.56 -20.11 8.89
C ARG A 174 -0.23 -20.53 10.16
N SER A 175 0.35 -20.44 11.35
CA SER A 175 -0.31 -20.82 12.60
C SER A 175 -1.16 -19.71 13.24
N THR A 176 -1.07 -18.47 12.76
CA THR A 176 -1.87 -17.36 13.28
C THR A 176 -3.24 -17.37 12.60
N GLY A 177 -4.30 -17.65 13.38
CA GLY A 177 -5.68 -17.75 12.87
C GLY A 177 -6.10 -16.49 12.13
N CYS A 178 -6.51 -16.65 10.87
CA CYS A 178 -6.93 -15.55 9.99
C CYS A 178 -8.47 -15.60 9.86
N ASN A 179 -9.17 -14.51 10.22
CA ASN A 179 -10.63 -14.37 10.17
C ASN A 179 -11.13 -13.83 8.81
N SER A 180 -12.46 -13.82 8.61
CA SER A 180 -13.17 -13.57 7.34
C SER A 180 -13.08 -12.17 6.72
N GLU A 181 -12.52 -11.17 7.40
CA GLU A 181 -12.30 -9.82 6.86
C GLU A 181 -10.94 -9.67 6.17
N LEU A 182 -10.13 -10.72 6.18
CA LEU A 182 -8.77 -10.76 5.65
C LEU A 182 -8.78 -11.50 4.31
N SER A 183 -8.12 -10.92 3.30
CA SER A 183 -7.87 -11.62 2.04
C SER A 183 -6.51 -12.31 2.10
N VAL A 184 -6.50 -13.63 2.19
CA VAL A 184 -5.28 -14.42 2.03
C VAL A 184 -5.00 -14.58 0.55
N MET A 185 -4.19 -13.68 0.00
CA MET A 185 -3.90 -13.63 -1.42
C MET A 185 -2.78 -14.57 -1.84
N GLY A 186 -1.98 -15.13 -0.95
CA GLY A 186 -0.83 -15.89 -1.40
C GLY A 186 0.11 -16.35 -0.31
N LYS A 187 1.30 -16.78 -0.75
CA LYS A 187 2.39 -17.19 0.15
C LYS A 187 3.74 -16.77 -0.40
N THR A 188 4.67 -16.45 0.48
CA THR A 188 6.08 -16.30 0.12
C THR A 188 6.69 -17.67 -0.19
N SER A 189 7.65 -17.70 -1.11
CA SER A 189 8.34 -18.90 -1.58
C SER A 189 9.86 -18.73 -1.44
N LYS A 190 10.60 -19.84 -1.54
CA LYS A 190 12.06 -19.81 -1.39
C LYS A 190 12.65 -18.92 -2.49
N PRO A 191 13.78 -18.26 -2.25
CA PRO A 191 14.52 -17.59 -3.32
C PRO A 191 14.79 -18.60 -4.43
N SER A 192 14.55 -18.23 -5.70
CA SER A 192 14.87 -19.11 -6.82
C SER A 192 16.39 -19.32 -6.88
N SER A 193 16.83 -20.57 -6.84
CA SER A 193 18.25 -20.92 -6.90
C SER A 193 18.87 -20.79 -8.31
N SER A 194 18.24 -20.01 -9.19
CA SER A 194 18.68 -19.82 -10.57
C SER A 194 19.12 -18.38 -10.80
N ALA A 195 20.17 -17.95 -10.10
CA ALA A 195 21.00 -16.85 -10.59
C ALA A 195 21.67 -17.35 -11.88
N HIS A 196 21.10 -17.05 -13.04
CA HIS A 196 21.82 -17.16 -14.29
C HIS A 196 23.05 -16.27 -14.18
N SER A 197 24.23 -16.89 -14.14
CA SER A 197 25.51 -16.22 -14.32
C SER A 197 25.43 -15.39 -15.60
N ARG A 198 25.40 -14.06 -15.48
CA ARG A 198 25.67 -13.18 -16.63
C ARG A 198 27.05 -13.59 -17.18
N PRO A 199 27.18 -13.97 -18.45
CA PRO A 199 28.51 -14.10 -19.04
C PRO A 199 29.19 -12.72 -19.01
N PRO A 200 30.51 -12.67 -18.77
CA PRO A 200 31.25 -11.42 -18.77
C PRO A 200 31.12 -10.75 -20.14
N ALA A 201 30.90 -9.44 -20.13
CA ALA A 201 30.90 -8.63 -21.34
C ALA A 201 32.27 -8.76 -22.02
N ALA A 202 32.25 -9.13 -23.31
CA ALA A 202 33.41 -9.09 -24.19
C ALA A 202 33.64 -7.65 -24.69
#